data_AF-H1KMW9-F1
#
_entry.id   AF-H1KMW9-F1
#
_cell.length_a   1.000
_cell.length_b   1.000
_cell.length_c   1.000
_cell.angle_alpha   90.00
_cell.angle_beta   90.00
_cell.angle_gamma   90.00
#
_symmetry.space_group_name_H-M   'P 1'
#
loop_
_entity.id
_entity.type
_entity.pdbx_description
1 polymer ?
#
loop_
_entity_poly.entity_id
_entity_poly.type
_entity_poly.pdbx_seq_one_letter_code
_entity_poly.pdbx_strand_id
1 'polypeptide(L)'
;MTDAAPPLSDRFPAEAAGTARADEPAFHAWNPGLEPGLPRAMRPLATVFRPENVRLPFSEILELSDVSGLPATQLAPFRPERLAVHEVLIRVMADISVPVGEVYADLGLNFRRIVGTLLREGVMHRLDAVAATLDAVRAEADAALNANSPPGPISRAASRAT
;
A
#
# COMPACT_ATOMS: atom_id res chain seq x y z
N MET A 1 -43.07 0.33 35.03
CA MET A 1 -42.11 -0.70 35.49
C MET A 1 -41.20 -0.96 34.30
N THR A 2 -40.11 -0.21 34.25
CA THR A 2 -39.14 -0.14 33.15
C THR A 2 -38.23 -1.37 33.23
N ASP A 3 -38.08 -2.10 32.14
CA ASP A 3 -36.97 -3.03 31.98
C ASP A 3 -36.13 -2.55 30.80
N ALA A 4 -35.11 -1.75 31.11
CA ALA A 4 -34.17 -1.24 30.12
C ALA A 4 -33.15 -2.33 29.84
N ALA A 5 -33.00 -2.70 28.56
CA ALA A 5 -31.96 -3.62 28.13
C ALA A 5 -30.58 -3.10 28.60
N PRO A 6 -29.69 -3.98 29.12
CA PRO A 6 -28.40 -3.56 29.68
C PRO A 6 -27.53 -2.89 28.61
N PRO A 7 -26.66 -1.94 29.01
CA PRO A 7 -25.77 -1.23 28.09
C PRO A 7 -24.81 -2.19 27.39
N LEU A 8 -24.47 -1.90 26.13
CA LEU A 8 -23.61 -2.71 25.25
C LEU A 8 -22.22 -3.05 25.85
N SER A 9 -21.77 -2.28 26.83
CA SER A 9 -20.51 -2.51 27.57
C SER A 9 -20.49 -3.81 28.38
N ASP A 10 -21.65 -4.34 28.77
CA ASP A 10 -21.74 -5.56 29.58
C ASP A 10 -21.90 -6.83 28.73
N ARG A 11 -22.17 -6.69 27.41
CA ARG A 11 -22.30 -7.82 26.48
C ARG A 11 -20.97 -8.33 25.95
N PHE A 12 -19.96 -7.48 25.99
CA PHE A 12 -18.59 -7.80 25.62
C PHE A 12 -17.71 -7.31 26.77
N PRO A 13 -17.43 -8.16 27.79
CA PRO A 13 -16.48 -7.78 28.81
C PRO A 13 -15.21 -7.32 28.11
N ALA A 14 -14.74 -6.11 28.47
CA ALA A 14 -13.48 -5.56 27.99
C ALA A 14 -12.44 -6.67 28.01
N GLU A 15 -12.01 -7.06 26.82
CA GLU A 15 -11.14 -8.20 26.57
C GLU A 15 -10.00 -8.10 27.58
N ALA A 16 -10.03 -8.96 28.60
CA ALA A 16 -8.98 -9.02 29.58
C ALA A 16 -7.73 -9.32 28.78
N ALA A 17 -6.86 -8.32 28.62
CA ALA A 17 -5.53 -8.50 28.07
C ALA A 17 -4.97 -9.75 28.76
N GLY A 18 -4.90 -10.83 27.98
CA GLY A 18 -4.80 -12.17 28.51
C GLY A 18 -3.65 -12.19 29.51
N THR A 19 -3.97 -12.50 30.77
CA THR A 19 -2.93 -12.81 31.73
C THR A 19 -2.28 -14.08 31.20
N ALA A 20 -1.13 -13.91 30.52
CA ALA A 20 -0.40 -15.02 29.92
C ALA A 20 -0.23 -16.09 30.99
N ARG A 21 -0.81 -17.28 30.76
CA ARG A 21 -0.59 -18.42 31.64
C ARG A 21 0.91 -18.71 31.57
N ALA A 22 1.57 -18.76 32.72
CA ALA A 22 3.03 -18.85 32.81
C ALA A 22 3.67 -20.10 32.16
N ASP A 23 2.85 -21.06 31.69
CA ASP A 23 3.26 -22.31 31.03
C ASP A 23 2.89 -22.38 29.53
N GLU A 24 2.37 -21.31 28.93
CA GLU A 24 2.06 -21.33 27.50
C GLU A 24 3.36 -21.28 26.68
N PRO A 25 3.61 -22.22 25.74
CA PRO A 25 4.84 -22.25 24.98
C PRO A 25 5.02 -20.92 24.23
N ALA A 26 6.23 -20.36 24.31
CA ALA A 26 6.56 -19.04 23.74
C ALA A 26 6.20 -18.91 22.25
N PHE A 27 6.08 -20.03 21.54
CA PHE A 27 5.60 -20.11 20.17
C PHE A 27 4.50 -21.17 20.03
N HIS A 28 3.42 -20.84 19.34
CA HIS A 28 2.30 -21.74 19.04
C HIS A 28 1.80 -21.53 17.60
N ALA A 29 0.87 -22.37 17.13
CA ALA A 29 0.38 -22.35 15.74
C ALA A 29 -0.14 -20.98 15.25
N TRP A 30 -0.53 -20.10 16.19
CA TRP A 30 -1.04 -18.75 15.93
C TRP A 30 -0.10 -17.63 16.41
N ASN A 31 1.04 -17.98 17.02
CA ASN A 31 2.16 -17.08 17.34
C ASN A 31 3.46 -17.82 17.02
N PRO A 32 3.86 -17.88 15.73
CA PRO A 32 5.03 -18.64 15.32
C PRO A 32 6.36 -17.99 15.72
N GLY A 33 6.35 -16.88 16.47
CA GLY A 33 7.58 -16.17 16.83
C GLY A 33 8.18 -15.34 15.70
N LEU A 34 7.36 -15.00 14.71
CA LEU A 34 7.79 -14.17 13.59
C LEU A 34 7.48 -12.72 13.90
N GLU A 35 8.49 -11.85 13.76
CA GLU A 35 8.27 -10.41 13.80
C GLU A 35 7.40 -9.98 12.60
N PRO A 36 6.42 -9.08 12.81
CA PRO A 36 5.63 -8.55 11.72
C PRO A 36 6.49 -7.85 10.66
N GLY A 37 6.36 -8.30 9.42
CA GLY A 37 6.96 -7.66 8.25
C GLY A 37 8.05 -8.49 7.57
N LEU A 38 8.42 -8.06 6.36
CA LEU A 38 9.43 -8.76 5.58
C LEU A 38 10.83 -8.55 6.20
N PRO A 39 11.69 -9.58 6.20
CA PRO A 39 13.11 -9.44 6.54
C PRO A 39 13.74 -8.30 5.76
N ARG A 40 14.69 -7.58 6.36
CA ARG A 40 15.32 -6.38 5.75
C ARG A 40 15.82 -6.63 4.33
N ALA A 41 16.42 -7.79 4.08
CA ALA A 41 16.92 -8.19 2.77
C ALA A 41 15.82 -8.40 1.71
N MET A 42 14.59 -8.74 2.14
CA MET A 42 13.45 -8.94 1.24
C MET A 42 12.59 -7.69 1.05
N ARG A 43 12.69 -6.67 1.91
CA ARG A 43 11.87 -5.46 1.80
C ARG A 43 11.93 -4.80 0.42
N PRO A 44 13.09 -4.64 -0.24
CA PRO A 44 13.14 -4.04 -1.57
C PRO A 44 12.38 -4.85 -2.64
N LEU A 45 12.16 -6.15 -2.41
CA LEU A 45 11.45 -7.04 -3.33
C LEU A 45 9.92 -6.93 -3.20
N ALA A 46 9.43 -6.27 -2.15
CA ALA A 46 8.00 -6.01 -2.04
C ALA A 46 7.53 -5.23 -3.26
N THR A 47 6.38 -5.60 -3.81
CA THR A 47 5.84 -5.02 -5.04
C THR A 47 5.83 -3.49 -5.02
N VAL A 48 5.57 -2.89 -3.86
CA VAL A 48 5.51 -1.44 -3.67
C VAL A 48 6.88 -0.73 -3.68
N PHE A 49 8.00 -1.45 -3.65
CA PHE A 49 9.36 -0.90 -3.68
C PHE A 49 10.19 -1.35 -4.88
N ARG A 50 9.64 -2.26 -5.68
CA ARG A 50 10.29 -2.75 -6.90
C ARG A 50 10.53 -1.63 -7.92
N PRO A 51 11.71 -1.57 -8.58
CA PRO A 51 12.07 -0.47 -9.48
C PRO A 51 11.15 -0.34 -10.69
N GLU A 52 10.47 -1.41 -11.09
CA GLU A 52 9.47 -1.38 -12.15
C GLU A 52 8.18 -0.64 -11.73
N ASN A 53 7.95 -0.50 -10.41
CA ASN A 53 6.71 0.05 -9.85
C ASN A 53 6.90 1.44 -9.22
N VAL A 54 8.12 1.82 -8.83
CA VAL A 54 8.43 3.12 -8.21
C VAL A 54 9.47 3.91 -9.00
N ARG A 55 9.50 5.23 -8.80
CA ARG A 55 10.46 6.11 -9.48
C ARG A 55 11.77 6.31 -8.70
N LEU A 56 11.74 6.19 -7.37
CA LEU A 56 12.92 6.34 -6.52
C LEU A 56 13.47 4.98 -6.11
N PRO A 57 14.80 4.85 -5.94
CA PRO A 57 15.40 3.65 -5.36
C PRO A 57 14.92 3.48 -3.91
N PHE A 58 14.85 2.23 -3.44
CA PHE A 58 14.39 1.93 -2.09
C PHE A 58 15.21 2.62 -0.99
N SER A 59 16.52 2.82 -1.19
CA SER A 59 17.38 3.54 -0.25
C SER A 59 16.93 5.00 -0.04
N GLU A 60 16.63 5.73 -1.12
CA GLU A 60 16.14 7.12 -1.01
C GLU A 60 14.76 7.18 -0.34
N ILE A 61 13.89 6.21 -0.62
CA ILE A 61 12.58 6.14 0.04
C ILE A 61 12.73 5.94 1.55
N LEU A 62 13.71 5.13 1.98
CA LEU A 62 14.02 4.94 3.40
C LEU A 62 14.61 6.21 4.01
N GLU A 63 15.54 6.89 3.34
CA GLU A 63 16.09 8.16 3.81
C GLU A 63 14.99 9.21 4.01
N LEU A 64 14.06 9.33 3.05
CA LEU A 64 12.90 10.21 3.18
C LEU A 64 12.00 9.80 4.34
N SER A 65 11.83 8.49 4.58
CA SER A 65 11.04 7.94 5.69
C SER A 65 11.66 8.31 7.03
N ASP A 66 12.98 8.17 7.16
CA ASP A 66 13.72 8.49 8.37
C ASP A 66 13.68 10.01 8.68
N VAL A 67 13.79 10.86 7.66
CA VAL A 67 13.78 12.33 7.83
C VAL A 67 12.38 12.88 8.10
N SER A 68 11.35 12.33 7.43
CA SER A 68 9.97 12.84 7.55
C SER A 68 9.15 12.18 8.66
N GLY A 69 9.57 11.00 9.12
CA GLY A 69 8.77 10.14 10.01
C GLY A 69 7.57 9.47 9.32
N LEU A 70 7.35 9.71 8.02
CA LEU A 70 6.28 9.08 7.26
C LEU A 70 6.66 7.65 6.86
N PRO A 71 5.71 6.69 6.83
CA PRO A 71 5.99 5.33 6.39
C PRO A 71 6.54 5.29 4.95
N ALA A 72 7.56 4.46 4.71
CA ALA A 72 8.12 4.26 3.36
C ALA A 72 7.07 3.93 2.28
N THR A 73 5.99 3.22 2.64
CA THR A 73 4.89 2.90 1.73
C THR A 73 4.07 4.12 1.29
N GLN A 74 4.06 5.20 2.08
CA GLN A 74 3.42 6.48 1.72
C GLN A 74 4.35 7.38 0.89
N LEU A 75 5.66 7.13 0.96
CA LEU A 75 6.67 7.92 0.26
C LEU A 75 7.09 7.32 -1.07
N ALA A 76 6.69 6.07 -1.36
CA ALA A 76 6.98 5.36 -2.60
C ALA A 76 6.26 6.03 -3.80
N PRO A 77 6.97 6.75 -4.70
CA PRO A 77 6.33 7.43 -5.80
C PRO A 77 6.11 6.46 -6.95
N PHE A 78 4.89 5.94 -7.05
CA PHE A 78 4.56 4.94 -8.06
C PHE A 78 4.68 5.47 -9.49
N ARG A 79 5.08 4.58 -10.40
CA ARG A 79 5.04 4.80 -11.84
C ARG A 79 3.59 4.68 -12.35
N PRO A 80 3.23 5.35 -13.46
CA PRO A 80 1.86 5.33 -13.97
C PRO A 80 1.33 3.91 -14.24
N GLU A 81 2.19 3.00 -14.68
CA GLU A 81 1.87 1.59 -14.90
C GLU A 81 1.34 0.93 -13.63
N ARG A 82 2.00 1.20 -12.49
CA ARG A 82 1.60 0.63 -11.20
C ARG A 82 0.31 1.23 -10.70
N LEU A 83 0.09 2.52 -10.91
CA LEU A 83 -1.18 3.19 -10.57
C LEU A 83 -2.34 2.59 -11.37
N ALA A 84 -2.15 2.38 -12.68
CA ALA A 84 -3.15 1.76 -13.55
C ALA A 84 -3.51 0.34 -13.08
N VAL A 85 -2.51 -0.49 -12.76
CA VAL A 85 -2.74 -1.83 -12.21
C VAL A 85 -3.52 -1.75 -10.90
N HIS A 86 -3.13 -0.85 -10.00
CA HIS A 86 -3.78 -0.72 -8.69
C HIS A 86 -5.24 -0.29 -8.80
N GLU A 87 -5.55 0.69 -9.65
CA GLU A 87 -6.91 1.16 -9.89
C GLU A 87 -7.79 0.03 -10.45
N VAL A 88 -7.32 -0.73 -11.45
CA VAL A 88 -8.09 -1.85 -11.99
C VAL A 88 -8.34 -2.92 -10.94
N LEU A 89 -7.35 -3.23 -10.10
CA LEU A 89 -7.54 -4.17 -8.98
C LEU A 89 -8.65 -3.71 -8.04
N ILE A 90 -8.68 -2.43 -7.67
CA ILE A 90 -9.72 -1.85 -6.81
C ILE A 90 -11.09 -1.95 -7.48
N ARG A 91 -11.19 -1.52 -8.74
CA ARG A 91 -12.46 -1.54 -9.49
C ARG A 91 -13.01 -2.94 -9.68
N VAL A 92 -12.16 -3.92 -9.97
CA VAL A 92 -12.60 -5.31 -10.07
C VAL A 92 -13.12 -5.81 -8.72
N MET A 93 -12.44 -5.52 -7.61
CA MET A 93 -12.89 -5.94 -6.28
C MET A 93 -14.17 -5.22 -5.82
N ALA A 94 -14.39 -3.98 -6.25
CA ALA A 94 -15.54 -3.17 -5.84
C ALA A 94 -16.77 -3.38 -6.72
N ASP A 95 -16.57 -3.48 -8.03
CA ASP A 95 -17.63 -3.29 -9.02
C ASP A 95 -17.92 -4.55 -9.86
N ILE A 96 -17.09 -5.59 -9.77
CA ILE A 96 -17.20 -6.79 -10.63
C ILE A 96 -17.35 -8.06 -9.80
N SER A 97 -18.41 -8.81 -10.07
CA SER A 97 -18.57 -10.17 -9.54
C SER A 97 -17.61 -11.11 -10.27
N VAL A 98 -16.65 -11.69 -9.53
CA VAL A 98 -15.69 -12.66 -10.06
C VAL A 98 -16.17 -14.08 -9.75
N PRO A 99 -16.36 -14.95 -10.76
CA PRO A 99 -16.75 -16.33 -10.52
C PRO A 99 -15.69 -17.09 -9.72
N VAL A 100 -16.14 -17.83 -8.69
CA VAL A 100 -15.26 -18.65 -7.87
C VAL A 100 -14.66 -19.81 -8.66
N GLY A 101 -15.37 -20.37 -9.65
CA GLY A 101 -14.94 -21.56 -10.39
C GLY A 101 -15.42 -22.85 -9.75
N GLU A 102 -14.76 -23.97 -10.06
CA GLU A 102 -15.11 -25.29 -9.48
C GLU A 102 -14.50 -25.44 -8.08
N VAL A 103 -13.32 -24.87 -7.86
CA VAL A 103 -12.63 -24.86 -6.57
C VAL A 103 -12.27 -23.43 -6.14
N TYR A 104 -12.12 -23.18 -4.83
CA TYR A 104 -11.80 -21.84 -4.32
C TYR A 104 -10.51 -21.23 -4.90
N ALA A 105 -9.53 -22.07 -5.27
CA ALA A 105 -8.30 -21.61 -5.93
C ALA A 105 -8.57 -20.93 -7.29
N ASP A 106 -9.65 -21.30 -7.98
CA ASP A 106 -10.03 -20.73 -9.27
C ASP A 106 -10.46 -19.27 -9.15
N LEU A 107 -10.92 -18.82 -7.97
CA LEU A 107 -11.26 -17.42 -7.73
C LEU A 107 -10.06 -16.52 -8.03
N GLY A 108 -8.88 -16.90 -7.54
CA GLY A 108 -7.64 -16.17 -7.79
C GLY A 108 -7.22 -16.18 -9.26
N LEU A 109 -7.47 -17.29 -9.96
CA LEU A 109 -7.19 -17.41 -11.41
C LEU A 109 -8.14 -16.53 -12.22
N ASN A 110 -9.44 -16.60 -11.94
CA ASN A 110 -10.46 -15.80 -12.60
C ASN A 110 -10.26 -14.31 -12.34
N PHE A 111 -9.95 -13.93 -11.11
CA PHE A 111 -9.63 -12.54 -10.76
C PHE A 111 -8.46 -12.01 -11.59
N ARG A 112 -7.32 -12.73 -11.62
CA ARG A 112 -6.14 -12.32 -12.39
C ARG A 112 -6.41 -12.28 -13.89
N ARG A 113 -7.21 -13.20 -14.42
CA ARG A 113 -7.63 -13.23 -15.83
C ARG A 113 -8.43 -11.98 -16.18
N ILE A 114 -9.46 -11.65 -15.39
CA ILE A 114 -10.31 -10.47 -15.59
C ILE A 114 -9.49 -9.19 -15.52
N VAL A 115 -8.69 -9.01 -14.46
CA VAL A 115 -7.80 -7.84 -14.29
C VAL A 115 -6.85 -7.72 -15.48
N GLY A 116 -6.23 -8.82 -15.90
CA GLY A 116 -5.29 -8.84 -17.02
C GLY A 116 -5.94 -8.46 -18.35
N THR A 117 -7.16 -8.93 -18.61
CA THR A 117 -7.95 -8.54 -19.79
C THR A 117 -8.29 -7.05 -19.76
N LEU A 118 -8.84 -6.54 -18.66
CA LEU A 118 -9.20 -5.13 -18.53
C LEU A 118 -8.00 -4.20 -18.67
N LEU A 119 -6.85 -4.58 -18.10
CA LEU A 119 -5.62 -3.82 -18.26
C LEU A 119 -5.20 -3.77 -19.73
N ARG A 120 -5.04 -4.94 -20.39
CA ARG A 120 -4.52 -5.01 -21.76
C ARG A 120 -5.44 -4.35 -22.78
N GLU A 121 -6.74 -4.62 -22.70
CA GLU A 121 -7.71 -4.24 -23.72
C GLU A 121 -8.40 -2.89 -23.41
N GLY A 122 -8.49 -2.51 -22.14
CA GLY A 122 -9.20 -1.30 -21.71
C GLY A 122 -8.30 -0.14 -21.32
N VAL A 123 -7.19 -0.40 -20.61
CA VAL A 123 -6.41 0.68 -19.95
C VAL A 123 -5.10 0.98 -20.65
N MET A 124 -4.34 -0.03 -21.07
CA MET A 124 -2.97 0.14 -21.56
C MET A 124 -2.88 1.01 -22.82
N HIS A 125 -3.90 1.01 -23.67
CA HIS A 125 -3.97 1.91 -24.84
C HIS A 125 -4.03 3.41 -24.50
N ARG A 126 -4.33 3.75 -23.24
CA ARG A 126 -4.45 5.12 -22.73
C ARG A 126 -3.40 5.43 -21.67
N LEU A 127 -2.39 4.58 -21.50
CA LEU A 127 -1.37 4.74 -20.47
C LEU A 127 -0.62 6.09 -20.59
N ASP A 128 -0.37 6.56 -21.81
CA ASP A 128 0.28 7.87 -22.03
C ASP A 128 -0.56 9.02 -21.45
N ALA A 129 -1.89 8.93 -21.53
CA ALA A 129 -2.77 9.93 -20.92
C ALA A 129 -2.70 9.86 -19.39
N VAL A 130 -2.63 8.66 -18.81
CA VAL A 130 -2.43 8.47 -17.35
C VAL A 130 -1.09 9.06 -16.91
N ALA A 131 -0.02 8.82 -17.68
CA ALA A 131 1.30 9.37 -17.41
C ALA A 131 1.29 10.91 -17.46
N ALA A 132 0.67 11.50 -18.50
CA ALA A 132 0.53 12.95 -18.63
C ALA A 132 -0.26 13.56 -17.46
N THR A 133 -1.36 12.92 -17.04
CA THR A 133 -2.13 13.37 -15.86
C THR A 133 -1.30 13.30 -14.58
N LEU A 134 -0.56 12.21 -14.37
CA LEU A 134 0.33 12.07 -13.21
C LEU A 134 1.40 13.17 -13.20
N ASP A 135 2.03 13.44 -14.33
CA ASP A 135 3.07 14.47 -14.42
C ASP A 135 2.48 15.87 -14.20
N ALA A 136 1.25 16.15 -14.68
CA ALA A 136 0.55 17.40 -14.41
C ALA A 136 0.23 17.59 -12.91
N VAL A 137 -0.31 16.56 -12.24
CA VAL A 137 -0.59 16.60 -10.79
C VAL A 137 0.68 16.83 -9.99
N ARG A 138 1.80 16.23 -10.40
CA ARG A 138 3.10 16.46 -9.75
C ARG A 138 3.61 17.87 -9.95
N ALA A 139 3.49 18.42 -11.15
CA ALA A 139 3.89 19.81 -11.41
C ALA A 139 3.05 20.81 -10.59
N GLU A 140 1.75 20.54 -10.44
CA GLU A 140 0.87 21.33 -9.56
C GLU A 140 1.31 21.24 -8.10
N ALA A 141 1.60 20.04 -7.60
CA ALA A 141 2.10 19.84 -6.24
C ALA A 141 3.44 20.56 -6.00
N ASP A 142 4.39 20.45 -6.94
CA ASP A 142 5.68 21.13 -6.87
C ASP A 142 5.50 22.66 -6.85
N ALA A 143 4.59 23.20 -7.67
CA ALA A 143 4.28 24.62 -7.66
C ALA A 143 3.69 25.07 -6.32
N ALA A 144 2.78 24.29 -5.74
CA ALA A 144 2.18 24.58 -4.44
C ALA A 144 3.22 24.53 -3.29
N LEU A 145 4.17 23.59 -3.33
CA LEU A 145 5.25 23.50 -2.35
C LEU A 145 6.23 24.69 -2.44
N ASN A 146 6.56 25.12 -3.67
CA ASN A 146 7.44 26.26 -3.90
C ASN A 146 6.79 27.59 -3.49
N ALA A 147 5.49 27.76 -3.75
CA ALA A 147 4.75 28.95 -3.35
C ALA A 147 4.63 29.11 -1.82
N ASN A 148 4.59 28.00 -1.09
CA ASN A 148 4.42 27.96 0.36
C ASN A 148 5.72 27.74 1.15
N SER A 149 6.87 27.60 0.48
CA SER A 149 8.17 27.52 1.16
C SER A 149 8.65 28.90 1.63
N PRO A 150 9.15 29.03 2.87
CA PRO A 150 9.76 30.28 3.32
C PRO A 150 10.99 30.62 2.47
N PRO A 151 11.28 31.91 2.22
CA PRO A 151 12.49 32.30 1.49
C PRO A 151 13.74 32.00 2.35
N GLY A 152 14.44 30.89 2.04
CA GLY A 152 15.66 30.46 2.73
C GLY A 152 16.29 29.24 2.04
N PRO A 153 17.61 29.01 2.16
CA PRO A 153 18.35 28.18 1.22
C PRO A 153 18.19 26.70 1.55
N ILE A 154 17.20 26.04 0.95
CA ILE A 154 17.26 24.59 0.79
C ILE A 154 17.95 24.33 -0.55
N SER A 155 19.28 24.45 -0.53
CA SER A 155 20.12 24.16 -1.70
C SER A 155 19.88 22.71 -2.12
N ARG A 156 19.22 22.52 -3.26
CA ARG A 156 19.10 21.23 -3.92
C ARG A 156 20.49 20.91 -4.48
N ALA A 157 21.33 20.26 -3.68
CA ALA A 157 22.58 19.68 -4.15
C ALA A 157 22.26 18.53 -5.11
N ALA A 158 21.98 18.88 -6.37
CA ALA A 158 21.93 17.94 -7.46
C ALA A 158 23.36 17.46 -7.73
N SER A 159 23.77 16.37 -7.10
CA SER A 159 24.92 15.62 -7.57
C SER A 159 24.42 14.60 -8.59
N ARG A 160 24.39 15.02 -9.86
CA ARG A 160 24.47 14.08 -10.98
C ARG A 160 25.88 13.52 -10.97
N ALA A 161 26.04 12.30 -10.49
CA ALA A 161 27.22 11.51 -10.79
C ALA A 161 27.16 11.06 -12.25
N THR A 162 28.29 11.27 -12.91
CA THR A 162 28.68 10.98 -14.29
C THR A 162 28.47 9.53 -14.69
#